data_AF-Q73HG9-F1
#
_entry.id   AF-Q73HG9-F1
#
_cell.length_a   1.000
_cell.length_b   1.000
_cell.length_c   1.000
_cell.angle_alpha   90.00
_cell.angle_beta   90.00
_cell.angle_gamma   90.00
#
_symmetry.space_group_name_H-M   'P 1'
#
loop_
_entity.id
_entity.type
_entity.pdbx_description
1 polymer ?
#
loop_
_entity_poly.entity_id
_entity_poly.type
_entity_poly.pdbx_seq_one_letter_code
_entity_poly.pdbx_strand_id
1 'polypeptide(L)'
;MKNSYQGIDSTIVKHVRFQASRLKSKSCFINESLEDIEQELFCQVWQYLNQHDEKRSSFSTFVARLANYCARNMLRNQLCLKRNITFDDINDDIPDHRNSEIEAIIRTDINNIISTLSEKDSNLCQLLKVFTITEVSVITKIPKTTIYRTLERIRNKFSVLEKL
;
A
#
# COMPACT_ATOMS: atom_id res chain seq x y z
N MET A 1 -10.58 -16.02 -16.93
CA MET A 1 -11.93 -15.68 -16.43
C MET A 1 -11.92 -14.16 -16.25
N LYS A 2 -12.77 -13.38 -16.94
CA LYS A 2 -12.64 -11.90 -16.91
C LYS A 2 -13.10 -11.34 -15.56
N ASN A 3 -12.35 -10.39 -14.98
CA ASN A 3 -12.75 -9.69 -13.75
C ASN A 3 -14.12 -8.99 -13.94
N SER A 4 -15.09 -9.35 -13.09
CA SER A 4 -16.42 -8.74 -13.06
C SER A 4 -16.48 -7.72 -11.93
N TYR A 5 -16.65 -6.44 -12.27
CA TYR A 5 -16.78 -5.34 -11.31
C TYR A 5 -18.23 -4.85 -11.18
N GLN A 6 -19.21 -5.75 -11.35
CA GLN A 6 -20.61 -5.40 -11.14
C GLN A 6 -20.82 -4.88 -9.71
N GLY A 7 -21.42 -3.70 -9.57
CA GLY A 7 -21.65 -3.05 -8.28
C GLY A 7 -20.49 -2.22 -7.73
N ILE A 8 -19.35 -2.16 -8.41
CA ILE A 8 -18.20 -1.33 -8.01
C ILE A 8 -18.27 0.03 -8.72
N ASP A 9 -17.89 1.10 -8.02
CA ASP A 9 -17.80 2.44 -8.60
C ASP A 9 -16.88 2.44 -9.84
N SER A 10 -17.43 2.88 -10.97
CA SER A 10 -16.77 2.91 -12.28
C SER A 10 -15.46 3.71 -12.29
N THR A 11 -15.32 4.69 -11.39
CA THR A 11 -14.12 5.50 -11.21
C THR A 11 -12.96 4.66 -10.69
N ILE A 12 -13.23 3.76 -9.73
CA ILE A 12 -12.24 2.83 -9.19
C ILE A 12 -11.74 1.91 -10.30
N VAL A 13 -12.68 1.25 -10.97
CA VAL A 13 -12.39 0.29 -12.04
C VAL A 13 -11.58 0.96 -13.16
N LYS A 14 -11.96 2.18 -13.57
CA LYS A 14 -11.25 2.95 -14.60
C LYS A 14 -9.79 3.19 -14.22
N HIS A 15 -9.53 3.66 -13.00
CA HIS A 15 -8.15 3.98 -12.58
C HIS A 15 -7.31 2.72 -12.35
N VAL A 16 -7.89 1.66 -11.81
CA VAL A 16 -7.21 0.36 -11.63
C VAL A 16 -6.83 -0.23 -12.99
N ARG A 17 -7.76 -0.34 -13.94
CA ARG A 17 -7.48 -0.85 -15.30
C ARG A 17 -6.39 -0.06 -16.01
N PHE A 18 -6.49 1.26 -15.94
CA PHE A 18 -5.51 2.16 -16.55
C PHE A 18 -4.10 1.90 -16.01
N GLN A 19 -3.95 1.79 -14.69
CA GLN A 19 -2.64 1.55 -14.09
C GLN A 19 -2.15 0.12 -14.27
N ALA A 20 -3.03 -0.89 -14.21
CA ALA A 20 -2.69 -2.29 -14.51
C ALA A 20 -2.13 -2.43 -15.94
N SER A 21 -2.74 -1.73 -16.91
CA SER A 21 -2.25 -1.70 -18.29
C SER A 21 -0.85 -1.09 -18.40
N ARG A 22 -0.56 -0.05 -17.60
CA ARG A 22 0.78 0.55 -17.53
C ARG A 22 1.79 -0.34 -16.83
N LEU A 23 1.38 -1.10 -15.81
CA LEU A 23 2.25 -2.10 -15.17
C LEU A 23 2.60 -3.23 -16.12
N LYS A 24 1.60 -3.75 -16.86
CA LYS A 24 1.81 -4.82 -17.85
C LYS A 24 2.82 -4.45 -18.94
N SER A 25 2.96 -3.16 -19.25
CA SER A 25 3.97 -2.65 -20.19
C SER A 25 5.42 -2.72 -19.67
N LYS A 26 5.63 -3.03 -18.39
CA LYS A 26 6.95 -3.12 -17.77
C LYS A 26 7.49 -4.55 -17.86
N SER A 27 8.78 -4.70 -18.13
CA SER A 27 9.45 -5.99 -18.28
C SER A 27 9.32 -6.89 -17.06
N CYS A 28 9.22 -6.33 -15.85
CA CYS A 28 9.03 -7.10 -14.63
C CYS A 28 7.65 -7.81 -14.55
N PHE A 29 6.65 -7.37 -15.31
CA PHE A 29 5.30 -7.97 -15.34
C PHE A 29 5.02 -8.75 -16.63
N ILE A 30 6.06 -9.09 -17.40
CA ILE A 30 5.89 -9.76 -18.71
C ILE A 30 5.20 -11.12 -18.60
N ASN A 31 5.46 -11.85 -17.51
CA ASN A 31 4.91 -13.19 -17.24
C ASN A 31 3.56 -13.19 -16.52
N GLU A 32 3.12 -12.05 -15.97
CA GLU A 32 1.84 -11.94 -15.25
C GLU A 32 0.71 -11.59 -16.21
N SER A 33 -0.49 -12.17 -16.05
CA SER A 33 -1.60 -11.77 -16.90
C SER A 33 -2.07 -10.34 -16.55
N LEU A 34 -2.66 -9.62 -17.50
CA LEU A 34 -3.25 -8.31 -17.19
C LEU A 34 -4.35 -8.44 -16.13
N GLU A 35 -5.08 -9.55 -16.12
CA GLU A 35 -6.17 -9.84 -15.21
C GLU A 35 -5.67 -10.00 -13.76
N ASP A 36 -4.53 -10.67 -13.57
CA ASP A 36 -3.88 -10.84 -12.25
C ASP A 36 -3.37 -9.51 -11.72
N ILE A 37 -2.68 -8.73 -12.56
CA ILE A 37 -2.18 -7.39 -12.21
C ILE A 37 -3.35 -6.48 -11.81
N GLU A 38 -4.46 -6.54 -12.55
CA GLU A 38 -5.66 -5.76 -12.26
C GLU A 38 -6.29 -6.18 -10.93
N GLN A 39 -6.37 -7.48 -10.65
CA GLN A 39 -6.95 -8.00 -9.43
C GLN A 39 -6.10 -7.66 -8.19
N GLU A 40 -4.79 -7.87 -8.26
CA GLU A 40 -3.89 -7.52 -7.15
C GLU A 40 -3.92 -6.01 -6.87
N LEU A 41 -3.86 -5.20 -7.93
CA LEU A 41 -3.94 -3.74 -7.79
C LEU A 41 -5.29 -3.31 -7.20
N PHE A 42 -6.39 -3.95 -7.61
CA PHE A 42 -7.71 -3.68 -7.06
C PHE A 42 -7.75 -3.99 -5.55
N CYS A 43 -7.25 -5.14 -5.12
CA CYS A 43 -7.19 -5.53 -3.71
C CYS A 43 -6.42 -4.49 -2.87
N GLN A 44 -5.29 -4.00 -3.38
CA GLN A 44 -4.54 -2.95 -2.69
C GLN A 44 -5.34 -1.65 -2.62
N VAL A 45 -5.97 -1.21 -3.71
CA VAL A 45 -6.79 0.01 -3.72
C VAL A 45 -7.96 -0.10 -2.73
N TRP A 46 -8.65 -1.24 -2.73
CA TRP A 46 -9.85 -1.46 -1.91
C TRP A 46 -9.61 -1.25 -0.41
N GLN A 47 -8.45 -1.69 0.09
CA GLN A 47 -8.07 -1.56 1.51
C GLN A 47 -8.01 -0.10 2.02
N TYR A 48 -7.85 0.87 1.13
CA TYR A 48 -7.67 2.29 1.51
C TYR A 48 -8.81 3.19 1.03
N LEU A 49 -9.86 2.65 0.39
CA LEU A 49 -10.99 3.44 -0.10
C LEU A 49 -11.70 4.21 1.03
N ASN A 50 -11.85 3.58 2.20
CA ASN A 50 -12.52 4.16 3.37
C ASN A 50 -11.77 5.34 4.01
N GLN A 51 -10.56 5.66 3.54
CA GLN A 51 -9.78 6.81 4.03
C GLN A 51 -10.04 8.09 3.21
N HIS A 52 -10.98 8.04 2.28
CA HIS A 52 -11.38 9.21 1.53
C HIS A 52 -11.97 10.28 2.46
N ASP A 53 -11.37 11.47 2.44
CA ASP A 53 -11.89 12.66 3.12
C ASP A 53 -12.38 13.64 2.05
N GLU A 54 -13.71 13.80 1.96
CA GLU A 54 -14.38 14.68 1.00
C GLU A 54 -13.91 16.14 1.11
N LYS A 55 -13.51 16.59 2.30
CA LYS A 55 -13.03 17.96 2.52
C LYS A 55 -11.68 18.23 1.86
N ARG A 56 -10.93 17.18 1.49
CA ARG A 56 -9.57 17.29 0.95
C ARG A 56 -9.51 17.15 -0.56
N SER A 57 -10.35 16.28 -1.14
CA SER A 57 -10.38 16.05 -2.58
C SER A 57 -11.64 15.32 -3.00
N SER A 58 -12.02 15.45 -4.28
CA SER A 58 -13.07 14.60 -4.86
C SER A 58 -12.66 13.12 -4.82
N PHE A 59 -13.65 12.23 -4.73
CA PHE A 59 -13.44 10.78 -4.71
C PHE A 59 -12.62 10.31 -5.91
N SER A 60 -12.92 10.82 -7.12
CA SER A 60 -12.16 10.50 -8.33
C SER A 60 -10.68 10.88 -8.22
N THR A 61 -10.37 12.06 -7.68
CA THR A 61 -8.99 12.51 -7.51
C THR A 61 -8.25 11.64 -6.49
N PHE A 62 -8.94 11.27 -5.40
CA PHE A 62 -8.40 10.38 -4.38
C PHE A 62 -8.09 8.99 -4.95
N VAL A 63 -9.05 8.37 -5.64
CA VAL A 63 -8.92 7.06 -6.28
C VAL A 63 -7.83 7.05 -7.35
N ALA A 64 -7.77 8.09 -8.20
CA ALA A 64 -6.73 8.21 -9.23
C ALA A 64 -5.33 8.20 -8.63
N ARG A 65 -5.15 8.95 -7.53
CA ARG A 65 -3.91 9.00 -6.78
C ARG A 65 -3.61 7.64 -6.16
N LEU A 66 -4.55 7.11 -5.37
CA LEU A 66 -4.42 5.82 -4.68
C LEU A 66 -4.01 4.69 -5.64
N ALA A 67 -4.71 4.53 -6.76
CA ALA A 67 -4.39 3.51 -7.77
C ALA A 67 -2.99 3.68 -8.38
N ASN A 68 -2.58 4.92 -8.68
CA ASN A 68 -1.23 5.21 -9.18
C ASN A 68 -0.15 4.82 -8.16
N TYR A 69 -0.42 5.02 -6.87
CA TYR A 69 0.53 4.68 -5.81
C TYR A 69 0.61 3.19 -5.54
N CYS A 70 -0.52 2.50 -5.43
CA CYS A 70 -0.54 1.04 -5.33
C CYS A 70 0.23 0.43 -6.51
N ALA A 71 0.04 0.95 -7.73
CA ALA A 71 0.81 0.50 -8.89
C ALA A 71 2.33 0.77 -8.77
N ARG A 72 2.74 1.97 -8.31
CA ARG A 72 4.16 2.27 -8.07
C ARG A 72 4.77 1.35 -6.99
N ASN A 73 4.01 1.03 -5.96
CA ASN A 73 4.43 0.14 -4.89
C ASN A 73 4.59 -1.30 -5.41
N MET A 74 3.62 -1.81 -6.18
CA MET A 74 3.71 -3.11 -6.87
C MET A 74 4.95 -3.16 -7.78
N LEU A 75 5.18 -2.13 -8.59
CA LEU A 75 6.37 -2.05 -9.44
C LEU A 75 7.67 -2.10 -8.64
N ARG A 76 7.75 -1.34 -7.53
CA ARG A 76 8.93 -1.34 -6.66
C ARG A 76 9.16 -2.73 -6.06
N ASN A 77 8.11 -3.37 -5.55
CA ASN A 77 8.19 -4.69 -4.95
C ASN A 77 8.66 -5.74 -5.96
N GLN A 78 8.08 -5.76 -7.17
CA GLN A 78 8.50 -6.65 -8.25
C GLN A 78 9.96 -6.44 -8.66
N LEU A 79 10.41 -5.18 -8.75
CA LEU A 79 11.81 -4.88 -9.06
C LEU A 79 12.77 -5.26 -7.93
N CYS A 80 12.36 -5.16 -6.66
CA CYS A 80 13.15 -5.60 -5.52
C CYS A 80 13.25 -7.14 -5.45
N LEU A 81 12.13 -7.84 -5.62
CA LEU A 81 12.09 -9.32 -5.65
C LEU A 81 13.01 -9.86 -6.75
N LYS A 82 12.93 -9.31 -7.97
CA LYS A 82 13.76 -9.77 -9.09
C LYS A 82 15.24 -9.38 -9.01
N ARG A 83 15.63 -8.47 -8.11
CA ARG A 83 17.03 -8.13 -7.84
C ARG A 83 17.67 -9.02 -6.78
N ASN A 84 16.85 -9.65 -5.93
CA ASN A 84 17.28 -10.49 -4.83
C ASN A 84 17.22 -11.99 -5.13
N ILE A 85 16.78 -12.41 -6.33
CA ILE A 85 16.81 -13.82 -6.74
C ILE A 85 18.04 -14.00 -7.63
N THR A 86 19.13 -14.45 -7.04
CA THR A 86 20.27 -14.99 -7.79
C THR A 86 19.90 -16.41 -8.24
N PHE A 87 20.47 -16.94 -9.35
CA PHE A 87 20.18 -18.32 -9.77
C PHE A 87 20.49 -19.37 -8.67
N ASP A 88 21.35 -19.05 -7.71
CA ASP A 88 21.64 -19.86 -6.52
C ASP A 88 20.53 -19.86 -5.45
N ASP A 89 19.54 -18.94 -5.51
CA ASP A 89 18.42 -18.88 -4.55
C ASP A 89 17.23 -19.79 -4.95
N ILE A 90 17.31 -20.49 -6.09
CA ILE A 90 16.38 -21.56 -6.44
C ILE A 90 16.81 -22.82 -5.68
N ASN A 91 16.67 -22.80 -4.36
CA ASN A 91 16.49 -24.03 -3.61
C ASN A 91 15.00 -24.38 -3.76
N ASP A 92 14.68 -25.63 -4.13
CA ASP A 92 13.30 -26.17 -4.21
C ASP A 92 12.59 -26.23 -2.82
N ASP A 93 13.02 -25.41 -1.87
CA ASP A 93 12.39 -25.27 -0.58
C ASP A 93 11.08 -24.50 -0.75
N ILE A 94 10.00 -25.24 -0.58
CA ILE A 94 8.63 -24.77 -0.35
C ILE A 94 8.66 -23.48 0.48
N PRO A 95 7.94 -22.40 0.11
CA PRO A 95 7.96 -21.14 0.85
C PRO A 95 7.77 -21.37 2.35
N ASP A 96 8.76 -20.99 3.17
CA ASP A 96 8.71 -21.21 4.63
C ASP A 96 7.49 -20.50 5.20
N HIS A 97 6.46 -21.29 5.53
CA HIS A 97 5.17 -20.82 6.03
C HIS A 97 5.33 -19.94 7.28
N ARG A 98 6.45 -20.10 8.01
CA ARG A 98 6.80 -19.31 9.20
C ARG A 98 7.07 -17.85 8.89
N ASN A 99 7.64 -17.51 7.72
CA ASN A 99 7.86 -16.11 7.35
C ASN A 99 6.53 -15.39 7.08
N SER A 100 5.55 -16.08 6.48
CA SER A 100 4.21 -15.53 6.27
C SER A 100 3.46 -15.33 7.60
N GLU A 101 3.61 -16.26 8.55
CA GLU A 101 3.03 -16.15 9.89
C GLU A 101 3.63 -15.00 10.70
N ILE A 102 4.97 -14.85 10.68
CA ILE A 102 5.66 -13.74 11.36
C ILE A 102 5.23 -12.40 10.76
N GLU A 103 5.14 -12.28 9.43
CA GLU A 103 4.63 -11.07 8.80
C GLU A 103 3.17 -10.76 9.19
N ALA A 104 2.32 -11.78 9.30
CA ALA A 104 0.93 -11.61 9.71
C ALA A 104 0.81 -11.17 11.18
N ILE A 105 1.64 -11.71 12.07
CA ILE A 105 1.72 -11.31 13.49
C ILE A 105 2.16 -9.85 13.59
N ILE A 106 3.26 -9.47 12.94
CA ILE A 106 3.77 -8.09 12.96
C ILE A 106 2.72 -7.10 12.42
N ARG A 107 2.02 -7.46 11.33
CA ARG A 107 0.95 -6.61 10.77
C ARG A 107 -0.21 -6.43 11.73
N THR A 108 -0.58 -7.49 12.45
CA THR A 108 -1.67 -7.47 13.44
C THR A 108 -1.31 -6.57 14.61
N ASP A 109 -0.09 -6.69 15.15
CA ASP A 109 0.39 -5.87 16.25
C ASP A 109 0.47 -4.39 15.85
N ILE A 110 1.00 -4.09 14.67
CA ILE A 110 1.03 -2.72 14.13
C ILE A 110 -0.38 -2.14 13.99
N ASN A 111 -1.35 -2.93 13.52
CA ASN A 111 -2.74 -2.47 13.39
C ASN A 111 -3.38 -2.18 14.76
N ASN A 112 -3.16 -3.06 15.74
CA ASN A 112 -3.64 -2.86 17.11
C ASN A 112 -3.05 -1.59 17.72
N ILE A 113 -1.74 -1.40 17.59
CA ILE A 113 -1.05 -0.22 18.10
C ILE A 113 -1.56 1.07 17.44
N ILE A 114 -1.75 1.07 16.12
CA ILE A 114 -2.27 2.24 15.39
C ILE A 114 -3.69 2.59 15.84
N SER A 115 -4.51 1.59 16.21
CA SER A 115 -5.88 1.83 16.70
C SER A 115 -5.92 2.58 18.06
N THR A 116 -4.85 2.50 18.85
CA THR A 116 -4.73 3.23 20.12
C THR A 116 -4.30 4.70 19.96
N LEU A 117 -3.87 5.09 18.76
CA LEU A 117 -3.46 6.46 18.46
C LEU A 117 -4.66 7.39 18.28
N SER A 118 -4.42 8.70 18.42
CA SER A 118 -5.43 9.70 18.06
C SER A 118 -5.83 9.58 16.58
N GLU A 119 -7.06 9.93 16.24
CA GLU A 119 -7.61 9.79 14.88
C GLU A 119 -6.71 10.44 13.80
N LYS A 120 -6.12 11.60 14.11
CA LYS A 120 -5.18 12.30 13.21
C LYS A 120 -3.89 11.51 12.98
N ASP A 121 -3.36 10.89 14.02
CA ASP A 121 -2.12 10.10 13.96
C ASP A 121 -2.34 8.75 13.28
N SER A 122 -3.45 8.09 13.60
CA SER A 122 -3.86 6.83 12.99
C SER A 122 -4.03 6.98 11.47
N ASN A 123 -4.75 8.02 11.03
CA ASN A 123 -4.92 8.32 9.61
C ASN A 123 -3.56 8.58 8.92
N LEU A 124 -2.64 9.31 9.56
CA LEU A 124 -1.31 9.56 9.01
C LEU A 124 -0.49 8.26 8.88
N CYS A 125 -0.49 7.42 9.92
CA CYS A 125 0.19 6.12 9.91
C CYS A 125 -0.38 5.18 8.85
N GLN A 126 -1.71 5.16 8.68
CA GLN A 126 -2.37 4.33 7.67
C GLN A 126 -2.01 4.77 6.25
N LEU A 127 -1.91 6.07 6.00
CA LEU A 127 -1.38 6.61 4.76
C LEU A 127 0.09 6.20 4.57
N LEU A 128 0.92 6.28 5.61
CA LEU A 128 2.35 5.94 5.55
C LEU A 128 2.63 4.45 5.33
N LYS A 129 1.66 3.55 5.53
CA LYS A 129 1.78 2.13 5.14
C LYS A 129 1.91 1.95 3.62
N VAL A 130 1.38 2.90 2.84
CA VAL A 130 1.31 2.82 1.37
C VAL A 130 2.12 3.90 0.70
N PHE A 131 2.06 5.12 1.25
CA PHE A 131 2.63 6.33 0.66
C PHE A 131 3.94 6.70 1.33
N THR A 132 4.91 7.19 0.56
CA THR A 132 6.12 7.78 1.13
C THR A 132 5.81 9.11 1.82
N ILE A 133 6.69 9.55 2.73
CA ILE A 133 6.54 10.85 3.42
C ILE A 133 6.36 12.02 2.45
N THR A 134 7.05 11.99 1.31
CA THR A 134 6.90 13.02 0.27
C THR A 134 5.50 13.00 -0.34
N GLU A 135 4.96 11.81 -0.60
CA GLU A 135 3.64 11.65 -1.20
C GLU A 135 2.53 11.95 -0.20
N VAL A 136 2.66 11.52 1.05
CA VAL A 136 1.78 11.92 2.14
C VAL A 136 1.76 13.43 2.28
N SER A 137 2.91 14.11 2.19
CA SER A 137 2.97 15.57 2.24
C SER A 137 2.17 16.24 1.13
N VAL A 138 2.24 15.71 -0.10
CA VAL A 138 1.46 16.22 -1.24
C VAL A 138 -0.04 15.93 -1.09
N ILE A 139 -0.40 14.70 -0.69
CA ILE A 139 -1.80 14.25 -0.56
C ILE A 139 -2.51 15.01 0.57
N THR A 140 -1.86 15.09 1.72
CA THR A 140 -2.44 15.67 2.94
C THR A 140 -2.27 17.19 3.01
N LYS A 141 -1.44 17.77 2.12
CA LYS A 141 -0.94 19.15 2.20
C LYS A 141 -0.23 19.47 3.53
N ILE A 142 0.15 18.45 4.29
CA ILE A 142 0.94 18.61 5.52
C ILE A 142 2.41 18.75 5.11
N PRO A 143 3.16 19.75 5.60
CA PRO A 143 4.59 19.85 5.34
C PRO A 143 5.35 18.60 5.81
N LYS A 144 6.35 18.14 5.03
CA LYS A 144 7.17 16.97 5.37
C LYS A 144 7.75 17.08 6.79
N THR A 145 8.19 18.28 7.18
CA THR A 145 8.72 18.57 8.53
C THR A 145 7.71 18.24 9.63
N THR A 146 6.44 18.56 9.43
CA THR A 146 5.35 18.23 10.36
C THR A 146 5.07 16.73 10.39
N ILE A 147 5.16 16.04 9.25
CA ILE A 147 5.03 14.57 9.19
C ILE A 147 6.15 13.91 9.99
N TYR A 148 7.40 14.32 9.79
CA TYR A 148 8.54 13.81 10.57
C TYR A 148 8.38 14.05 12.07
N ARG A 149 7.99 15.26 12.49
CA ARG A 149 7.72 15.57 13.91
C ARG A 149 6.58 14.73 14.49
N THR A 150 5.55 14.47 13.70
CA THR A 150 4.42 13.63 14.12
C THR A 150 4.88 12.18 14.30
N LEU A 151 5.69 11.66 13.38
CA LEU A 151 6.28 10.32 13.49
C LEU A 151 7.21 10.19 14.68
N GLU A 152 8.02 11.20 14.95
CA GLU A 152 8.88 11.25 16.14
C GLU A 152 8.07 11.21 17.43
N ARG A 153 7.01 12.01 17.52
CA ARG A 153 6.07 11.98 18.66
C ARG A 153 5.40 10.61 18.82
N ILE A 154 4.96 10.01 17.72
CA ILE A 154 4.34 8.68 17.71
C ILE A 154 5.34 7.62 18.17
N ARG A 155 6.58 7.66 17.66
CA ARG A 155 7.67 6.76 18.07
C ARG A 155 8.01 6.89 19.54
N ASN A 156 8.02 8.10 20.10
CA ASN A 156 8.24 8.32 21.52
C ASN A 156 7.11 7.73 22.37
N LYS A 157 5.85 7.80 21.92
CA LYS A 157 4.75 7.12 22.61
C LYS A 157 4.92 5.59 22.61
N PHE A 158 5.44 5.03 21.53
CA PHE A 158 5.71 3.59 21.43
C PHE A 158 6.90 3.14 22.30
N SER A 159 7.98 3.93 22.36
CA SER A 159 9.13 3.63 23.23
C SER A 159 8.78 3.63 24.73
N VAL A 160 7.73 4.38 25.12
CA VAL A 160 7.21 4.37 26.50
C VAL A 160 6.35 3.12 26.77
N LEU A 161 5.67 2.57 25.75
CA LEU A 161 4.83 1.38 25.88
C LEU A 161 5.63 0.07 25.90
N GLU A 162 6.81 0.01 25.28
CA GLU A 162 7.75 -1.13 25.39
C GLU A 162 8.39 -1.30 26.78
N LYS A 163 8.23 -0.31 27.68
CA LYS A 163 8.81 -0.32 29.04
C LYS A 163 7.84 -0.74 30.14
N LEU A 164 6.65 -1.21 29.79
CA LEU A 164 5.66 -1.81 30.69
C LEU A 164 5.55 -3.31 30.39
#